data_AF-A0A7C3CRU9-F1
#
_entry.id   AF-A0A7C3CRU9-F1
#
_cell.length_a   1.000
_cell.length_b   1.000
_cell.length_c   1.000
_cell.angle_alpha   90.00
_cell.angle_beta   90.00
_cell.angle_gamma   90.00
#
_symmetry.space_group_name_H-M   'P 1'
#
loop_
_entity.id
_entity.type
_entity.pdbx_description
1 polymer ?
#
loop_
_entity_poly.entity_id
_entity_poly.type
_entity_poly.pdbx_seq_one_letter_code
_entity_poly.pdbx_strand_id
1 'polypeptide(L)'
;MADNDQFSFLYRSPPRGNSVTQFIRQQLKPDLMVHGHLFEIRFHDLRATFGMNLLENKLPIEAVGYGGIMNNPEIFQLLMYVRERMGHSQISTTELYLKYRQRYNLALGVQDEYEAHLESLVELLEVDDVLD
;
A
#
# COMPACT_ATOMS: atom_id res chain seq x y z
N MET A 1 20.32 4.18 9.67
CA MET A 1 21.12 5.16 10.45
C MET A 1 22.58 5.00 10.05
N ALA A 2 23.37 6.06 10.16
CA ALA A 2 24.79 6.07 9.80
C ALA A 2 25.68 5.35 10.84
N ASP A 3 25.17 4.30 11.47
CA ASP A 3 25.88 3.62 12.57
C ASP A 3 27.09 2.83 12.05
N ASN A 4 27.10 2.51 10.74
CA ASN A 4 28.22 1.88 10.02
C ASN A 4 29.05 2.90 9.21
N ASP A 5 28.85 4.20 9.40
CA ASP A 5 29.70 5.20 8.76
C ASP A 5 31.04 5.29 9.50
N GLN A 6 32.10 4.78 8.86
CA GLN A 6 33.47 4.81 9.36
C GLN A 6 33.93 6.24 9.68
N PHE A 7 33.31 7.26 9.07
CA PHE A 7 33.62 8.68 9.27
C PHE A 7 32.62 9.40 10.17
N SER A 8 31.71 8.68 10.85
CA SER A 8 30.72 9.25 11.77
C SER A 8 31.33 10.18 12.84
N PHE A 9 32.58 9.92 13.25
CA PHE A 9 33.34 10.73 14.20
C PHE A 9 33.71 12.14 13.68
N LEU A 10 33.65 12.38 12.37
CA LEU A 10 33.92 13.71 11.78
C LEU A 10 32.75 14.69 11.96
N TYR A 11 31.56 14.20 12.30
CA TYR A 11 30.37 15.04 12.45
C TYR A 11 30.18 15.47 13.91
N ARG A 12 30.06 16.78 14.17
CA ARG A 12 29.59 17.30 15.48
C ARG A 12 28.20 16.78 15.87
N SER A 13 27.37 16.49 14.87
CA SER A 13 26.05 15.89 15.03
C SER A 13 25.77 15.06 13.77
N PRO A 14 25.78 13.72 13.85
CA PRO A 14 25.57 12.87 12.70
C PRO A 14 24.24 13.19 12.00
N PRO A 15 24.23 13.30 10.66
CA PRO A 15 23.01 13.57 9.92
C PRO A 15 22.00 12.43 10.16
N ARG A 16 20.85 12.76 10.75
CA ARG A 16 19.81 11.79 11.14
C ARG A 16 18.99 11.21 9.96
N GLY A 17 19.40 11.47 8.72
CA GLY A 17 18.67 11.00 7.52
C GLY A 17 17.29 11.66 7.32
N ASN A 18 17.06 12.83 7.92
CA ASN A 18 15.74 13.48 7.94
C ASN A 18 15.49 14.39 6.71
N SER A 19 16.44 14.51 5.79
CA SER A 19 16.37 15.49 4.69
C SER A 19 15.15 15.29 3.80
N VAL A 20 14.81 14.04 3.45
CA VAL A 20 13.62 13.73 2.63
C VAL A 20 12.34 14.06 3.37
N THR A 21 12.25 13.73 4.66
CA THR A 21 11.09 14.08 5.49
C THR A 21 10.92 15.59 5.65
N GLN A 22 12.02 16.33 5.80
CA GLN A 22 11.98 17.80 5.84
C GLN A 22 11.56 18.38 4.50
N PHE A 23 12.06 17.86 3.38
CA PHE A 23 11.61 18.25 2.05
C PHE A 23 10.10 18.02 1.86
N ILE A 24 9.61 16.83 2.22
CA ILE A 24 8.17 16.50 2.14
C ILE A 24 7.35 17.51 2.95
N ARG A 25 7.77 17.81 4.18
CA ARG A 25 7.04 18.70 5.09
C ARG A 25 7.10 20.17 4.67
N GLN A 26 8.26 20.65 4.22
CA GLN A 26 8.53 22.08 4.04
C GLN A 26 8.29 22.55 2.60
N GLN A 27 8.34 21.65 1.62
CA GLN A 27 8.27 22.00 0.20
C GLN A 27 7.10 21.29 -0.48
N LEU A 28 7.12 19.95 -0.50
CA LEU A 28 6.14 19.17 -1.25
C LEU A 28 4.72 19.32 -0.71
N LYS A 29 4.52 19.20 0.61
CA LYS A 29 3.18 19.28 1.20
C LYS A 29 2.54 20.66 1.01
N PRO A 30 3.22 21.80 1.28
CA PRO A 30 2.68 23.12 0.94
C PRO A 30 2.29 23.26 -0.53
N ASP A 31 3.14 22.78 -1.45
CA ASP A 31 2.88 22.84 -2.89
C ASP A 31 1.66 22.01 -3.29
N LEU A 32 1.53 20.79 -2.77
CA LEU A 32 0.36 19.93 -2.97
C LEU A 32 -0.93 20.61 -2.48
N MET A 33 -0.89 21.25 -1.31
CA MET A 33 -2.05 21.96 -0.76
C MET A 33 -2.50 23.13 -1.66
N VAL A 34 -1.56 23.87 -2.25
CA VAL A 34 -1.86 24.96 -3.20
C VAL A 34 -2.58 24.43 -4.44
N HIS A 35 -2.26 23.21 -4.87
CA HIS A 35 -2.91 22.54 -6.00
C HIS A 35 -4.21 21.79 -5.62
N GLY A 36 -4.72 21.96 -4.39
CA GLY A 36 -5.98 21.36 -3.96
C GLY A 36 -5.86 19.91 -3.46
N HIS A 37 -4.64 19.39 -3.29
CA HIS A 37 -4.43 18.06 -2.74
C HIS A 37 -4.42 18.08 -1.20
N LEU A 38 -5.54 17.64 -0.62
CA LEU A 38 -5.75 17.62 0.84
C LEU A 38 -5.56 16.20 1.40
N PHE A 39 -4.32 15.74 1.45
CA PHE A 39 -3.97 14.48 2.10
C PHE A 39 -2.65 14.54 2.85
N GLU A 40 -2.48 13.65 3.82
CA GLU A 40 -1.23 13.48 4.55
C GLU A 40 -0.30 12.54 3.77
N ILE A 41 0.95 12.96 3.61
CA ILE A 41 2.00 12.16 2.97
C ILE A 41 3.26 12.15 3.83
N ARG A 42 3.80 10.96 4.04
CA ARG A 42 5.07 10.73 4.74
C ARG A 42 5.97 9.89 3.86
N PHE A 43 7.26 9.95 4.15
CA PHE A 43 8.25 9.13 3.45
C PHE A 43 7.95 7.61 3.54
N HIS A 44 7.39 7.16 4.66
CA HIS A 44 7.00 5.75 4.84
C HIS A 44 5.89 5.32 3.87
N ASP A 45 5.00 6.24 3.49
CA ASP A 45 3.90 5.93 2.59
C ASP A 45 4.45 5.65 1.17
N LEU A 46 5.47 6.40 0.74
CA LEU A 46 6.20 6.12 -0.52
C LEU A 46 6.86 4.73 -0.52
N ARG A 47 7.49 4.34 0.60
CA ARG A 47 8.10 3.01 0.74
C ARG A 47 7.03 1.92 0.70
N ALA A 48 5.88 2.14 1.33
CA ALA A 48 4.77 1.19 1.30
C ALA A 48 4.20 1.03 -0.11
N THR A 49 3.99 2.13 -0.85
CA THR A 49 3.57 2.11 -2.26
C THR A 49 4.57 1.37 -3.13
N PHE A 50 5.88 1.61 -2.97
CA PHE A 50 6.90 0.86 -3.69
C PHE A 50 6.83 -0.65 -3.42
N GLY A 51 6.67 -1.04 -2.15
CA GLY A 51 6.53 -2.45 -1.75
C GLY A 51 5.31 -3.11 -2.37
N MET A 52 4.14 -2.44 -2.32
CA MET A 52 2.92 -2.90 -2.97
C MET A 52 3.08 -3.03 -4.47
N ASN A 53 3.64 -2.03 -5.14
CA ASN A 53 3.86 -2.08 -6.60
C ASN A 53 4.79 -3.23 -6.98
N LEU A 54 5.84 -3.49 -6.19
CA LEU A 54 6.76 -4.59 -6.45
C LEU A 54 6.08 -5.96 -6.28
N LEU A 55 5.21 -6.08 -5.28
CA LEU A 55 4.41 -7.26 -5.04
C LEU A 55 3.42 -7.49 -6.19
N GLU A 56 2.57 -6.52 -6.52
CA GLU A 56 1.54 -6.65 -7.55
C GLU A 56 2.12 -6.93 -8.94
N ASN A 57 3.21 -6.25 -9.33
CA ASN A 57 3.84 -6.46 -10.64
C ASN A 57 4.39 -7.88 -10.86
N LYS A 58 4.64 -8.62 -9.78
CA LYS A 58 5.26 -9.94 -9.82
C LYS A 58 4.35 -11.04 -9.29
N LEU A 59 3.15 -10.68 -8.80
CA LEU A 59 2.20 -11.65 -8.29
C LEU A 59 1.61 -12.42 -9.48
N PRO A 60 1.64 -13.76 -9.50
CA PRO A 60 0.98 -14.53 -10.54
C PRO A 60 -0.52 -14.24 -10.54
N ILE A 61 -1.14 -14.09 -11.72
CA ILE A 61 -2.60 -13.89 -11.86
C ILE A 61 -3.38 -15.05 -11.20
N GLU A 62 -2.83 -16.26 -11.23
CA GLU A 62 -3.40 -17.47 -10.63
C GLU A 62 -3.38 -17.46 -9.09
N ALA A 63 -2.47 -16.68 -8.48
CA ALA A 63 -2.39 -16.50 -7.03
C ALA A 63 -3.50 -15.59 -6.48
N VAL A 64 -4.31 -14.97 -7.34
CA VAL A 64 -5.33 -13.99 -6.97
C VAL A 64 -6.61 -14.64 -6.42
N GLY A 65 -6.85 -15.93 -6.71
CA GLY A 65 -8.16 -16.56 -6.50
C GLY A 65 -8.36 -17.42 -5.25
N TYR A 66 -7.33 -17.96 -4.61
CA TYR A 66 -7.54 -19.01 -3.60
C TYR A 66 -6.67 -18.85 -2.36
N GLY A 67 -7.29 -19.06 -1.18
CA GLY A 67 -6.75 -18.91 0.18
C GLY A 67 -5.55 -19.80 0.55
N GLY A 68 -4.76 -20.26 -0.41
CA GLY A 68 -3.53 -21.03 -0.25
C GLY A 68 -2.24 -20.24 -0.50
N ILE A 69 -2.31 -18.90 -0.54
CA ILE A 69 -1.18 -18.01 -0.88
C ILE A 69 0.07 -18.24 -0.01
N MET A 70 -0.12 -18.60 1.27
CA MET A 70 1.00 -18.80 2.22
C MET A 70 1.83 -20.07 1.97
N ASN A 71 1.28 -21.06 1.25
CA ASN A 71 1.97 -22.34 0.99
C ASN A 71 2.50 -22.45 -0.45
N ASN A 72 2.40 -21.36 -1.23
CA ASN A 72 2.95 -21.33 -2.58
C ASN A 72 4.44 -20.93 -2.53
N PRO A 73 5.37 -21.80 -2.98
CA PRO A 73 6.81 -21.50 -3.00
C PRO A 73 7.16 -20.22 -3.78
N GLU A 74 6.42 -19.91 -4.84
CA GLU A 74 6.66 -18.73 -5.68
C GLU A 74 6.31 -17.44 -4.94
N ILE A 75 5.23 -17.46 -4.15
CA ILE A 75 4.80 -16.31 -3.36
C ILE A 75 5.76 -16.06 -2.20
N PHE A 76 6.24 -17.12 -1.56
CA PHE A 76 7.28 -16.99 -0.54
C PHE A 76 8.57 -16.37 -1.12
N GLN A 77 9.02 -16.83 -2.29
CA GLN A 77 10.18 -16.25 -2.98
C GLN A 77 9.95 -14.78 -3.34
N LEU A 78 8.75 -14.43 -3.80
CA LEU A 78 8.38 -13.05 -4.06
C LEU A 78 8.42 -12.18 -2.80
N LEU A 79 7.85 -12.65 -1.69
CA LEU A 79 7.91 -11.94 -0.40
C LEU A 79 9.36 -11.77 0.08
N MET A 80 10.22 -12.76 -0.18
CA MET A 80 11.63 -12.67 0.15
C MET A 80 12.35 -11.62 -0.70
N TYR A 81 12.08 -11.59 -1.99
CA TYR A 81 12.57 -10.57 -2.90
C TYR A 81 12.11 -9.17 -2.48
N VAL A 82 10.82 -8.98 -2.17
CA VAL A 82 10.28 -7.69 -1.70
C VAL A 82 10.94 -7.31 -0.36
N ARG A 83 11.09 -8.25 0.58
CA ARG A 83 11.76 -8.00 1.87
C ARG A 83 13.18 -7.47 1.69
N GLU A 84 13.96 -8.09 0.80
CA GLU A 84 15.33 -7.67 0.49
C GLU A 84 15.35 -6.27 -0.12
N ARG A 85 14.51 -6.01 -1.13
CA ARG A 85 14.40 -4.71 -1.80
C ARG A 85 13.92 -3.60 -0.87
N MET A 86 13.14 -3.94 0.14
CA MET A 86 12.67 -3.01 1.16
C MET A 86 13.61 -2.90 2.36
N GLY A 87 14.62 -3.77 2.50
CA GLY A 87 15.51 -3.80 3.67
C GLY A 87 14.78 -4.12 4.99
N HIS A 88 13.75 -4.98 4.96
CA HIS A 88 13.08 -5.43 6.19
C HIS A 88 13.89 -6.51 6.90
N SER A 89 14.06 -6.36 8.21
CA SER A 89 14.74 -7.37 9.04
C SER A 89 13.87 -8.61 9.27
N GLN A 90 12.56 -8.45 9.35
CA GLN A 90 11.62 -9.55 9.56
C GLN A 90 10.72 -9.71 8.34
N ILE A 91 10.50 -10.95 7.91
CA ILE A 91 9.59 -11.25 6.80
C ILE A 91 8.14 -10.91 7.14
N SER A 92 7.77 -11.01 8.43
CA SER A 92 6.46 -10.62 8.96
C SER A 92 6.05 -9.19 8.61
N THR A 93 7.02 -8.26 8.51
CA THR A 93 6.76 -6.88 8.04
C THR A 93 6.35 -6.85 6.56
N THR A 94 6.97 -7.69 5.73
CA THR A 94 6.64 -7.79 4.30
C THR A 94 5.32 -8.54 4.06
N GLU A 95 4.97 -9.51 4.91
CA GLU A 95 3.67 -10.19 4.84
C GLU A 95 2.48 -9.24 5.03
N LEU A 96 2.68 -8.09 5.70
CA LEU A 96 1.63 -7.09 5.87
C LEU A 96 1.11 -6.54 4.54
N TYR A 97 1.94 -6.47 3.49
CA TYR A 97 1.51 -6.04 2.15
C TYR A 97 0.52 -7.02 1.54
N LEU A 98 0.80 -8.32 1.67
CA LEU A 98 -0.09 -9.37 1.19
C LEU A 98 -1.42 -9.38 1.96
N LYS A 99 -1.36 -9.24 3.29
CA LYS A 99 -2.56 -9.14 4.14
C LYS A 99 -3.37 -7.90 3.82
N TYR A 100 -2.72 -6.77 3.59
CA TYR A 100 -3.37 -5.53 3.18
C TYR A 100 -4.12 -5.72 1.86
N ARG A 101 -3.46 -6.29 0.85
CA ARG A 101 -4.07 -6.62 -0.45
C ARG A 101 -5.32 -7.50 -0.30
N GLN A 102 -5.24 -8.57 0.47
CA GLN A 102 -6.37 -9.48 0.71
C GLN A 102 -7.56 -8.75 1.35
N ARG A 103 -7.29 -7.95 2.38
CA ARG A 103 -8.32 -7.15 3.06
C ARG A 103 -8.93 -6.09 2.15
N TYR A 104 -8.11 -5.45 1.33
CA TYR A 104 -8.55 -4.45 0.37
C TYR A 104 -9.49 -5.06 -0.67
N ASN A 105 -9.12 -6.20 -1.26
CA ASN A 105 -9.97 -6.89 -2.24
C ASN A 105 -11.27 -7.42 -1.61
N LEU A 106 -11.23 -7.90 -0.36
CA LEU A 106 -12.44 -8.29 0.36
C LEU A 106 -13.36 -7.09 0.59
N ALA A 107 -12.81 -5.96 1.02
CA ALA A 107 -13.59 -4.75 1.25
C ALA A 107 -14.22 -4.22 -0.05
N LEU A 108 -13.47 -4.23 -1.16
CA LEU A 108 -14.01 -3.90 -2.48
C LEU A 108 -15.14 -4.83 -2.89
N GLY A 109 -14.95 -6.16 -2.79
CA GLY A 109 -16.00 -7.11 -3.16
C GLY A 109 -17.29 -6.91 -2.35
N VAL A 110 -17.18 -6.65 -1.04
CA VAL A 110 -18.35 -6.34 -0.20
C VAL A 110 -19.03 -5.04 -0.62
N GLN A 111 -18.25 -4.02 -0.99
CA GLN A 111 -18.80 -2.76 -1.49
C GLN A 111 -19.54 -2.97 -2.81
N ASP A 112 -18.91 -3.63 -3.77
CA ASP A 112 -19.49 -3.92 -5.10
C ASP A 112 -20.80 -4.72 -4.97
N GLU A 113 -20.82 -5.75 -4.10
CA GLU A 113 -22.03 -6.54 -3.83
C GLU A 113 -23.16 -5.71 -3.22
N TYR A 114 -22.83 -4.77 -2.33
CA TYR A 114 -23.82 -3.90 -1.70
C TYR A 114 -24.35 -2.84 -2.67
N GLU A 115 -23.49 -2.26 -3.50
CA GLU A 115 -23.89 -1.31 -4.56
C GLU A 115 -24.83 -1.99 -5.55
N ALA A 116 -24.51 -3.20 -6.02
CA ALA A 116 -25.39 -3.98 -6.89
C ALA A 116 -26.75 -4.30 -6.23
N HIS A 117 -26.75 -4.57 -4.92
CA HIS A 117 -28.00 -4.75 -4.19
C HIS A 117 -28.86 -3.46 -4.18
N LEU A 118 -28.24 -2.30 -3.91
CA LEU A 118 -28.94 -1.02 -3.93
C LEU A 118 -29.49 -0.70 -5.33
N GLU A 119 -28.71 -0.95 -6.39
CA GLU A 119 -29.16 -0.80 -7.77
C GLU A 119 -30.40 -1.65 -8.06
N SER A 120 -30.39 -2.93 -7.68
CA SER A 120 -31.57 -3.80 -7.87
C SER A 120 -32.83 -3.33 -7.13
N LEU A 121 -32.68 -2.69 -5.96
CA LEU A 121 -33.81 -2.14 -5.21
C LEU A 121 -34.38 -0.90 -5.89
N VAL A 122 -33.52 -0.05 -6.46
CA VAL A 122 -33.94 1.14 -7.22
C VAL A 122 -34.68 0.71 -8.49
N GLU A 123 -34.14 -0.24 -9.25
CA GLU A 123 -34.78 -0.77 -10.46
C GLU A 123 -36.18 -1.35 -10.17
N LEU A 124 -36.34 -2.04 -9.04
CA LEU A 124 -37.64 -2.60 -8.64
C LEU A 124 -38.67 -1.51 -8.30
N LEU A 125 -38.23 -0.42 -7.66
CA LEU A 125 -39.11 0.71 -7.33
C LEU A 125 -39.53 1.51 -8.58
N GLU A 126 -38.63 1.69 -9.55
CA GLU A 126 -38.94 2.36 -10.81
C GLU A 126 -39.96 1.58 -11.67
N VAL A 127 -40.02 0.25 -11.53
CA VAL A 127 -41.02 -0.58 -12.21
C VAL A 127 -42.41 -0.43 -11.60
N ASP A 128 -42.51 -0.26 -10.28
CA ASP A 128 -43.79 -0.08 -9.59
C ASP A 128 -44.40 1.31 -9.87
N ASP A 129 -43.59 2.37 -10.00
CA ASP A 129 -44.06 3.73 -10.34
C ASP A 129 -44.54 3.91 -11.80
N VAL A 130 -44.26 2.95 -12.70
CA VAL A 130 -44.72 2.98 -14.11
C VAL A 130 -46.05 2.24 -14.31
N LEU A 131 -46.51 1.49 -13.31
CA LEU A 131 -47.73 0.67 -13.38
C LEU A 131 -48.96 1.27 -12.68
N ASP A 132 -48.82 2.44 -12.03
CA ASP A 132 -49.91 3.30 -11.53
C ASP A 132 -50.16 4.52 -12.45
#